data_AF-A0A174LWP5-F1
#
_entry.id   AF-A0A174LWP5-F1
#
_cell.length_a   1.000
_cell.length_b   1.000
_cell.length_c   1.000
_cell.angle_alpha   90.00
_cell.angle_beta   90.00
_cell.angle_gamma   90.00
#
_symmetry.space_group_name_H-M   'P 1'
#
loop_
_entity.id
_entity.type
_entity.pdbx_description
1 polymer ?
#
loop_
_entity_poly.entity_id
_entity_poly.type
_entity_poly.pdbx_seq_one_letter_code
_entity_poly.pdbx_strand_id
1 'polypeptide(L)'
;MMMISNFILKSRNGYNNDYICKYMPIEVAKSSISNHQIWMKKTELLNDEREKKVIPELFEDMSWIHYDWIKDIDFSETRNYYVSCFSKSINNSHMQDGYGECLYGYKNDRIVDLIGPIGLYTLTKKADADADLPDTMKRPYIAQVITFDVLYDIEEAKTELQYLFSVIDMFDLSDNNKKMFLQEILQYWILSVKDSKWKAERERRYVIFLYDDYEYIETELDDTFLKVKTSLFITPDFIIGKNPSKWEIMRQLAAKRKALFSKEYLFCENCLMQDHDVAIHEKPEKCPICGSKNIRMIYHENA
;
A
#
# COMPACT_ATOMS: atom_id res chain seq x y z
N MET A 1 2.92 -16.21 -11.57
CA MET A 1 3.85 -15.67 -10.56
C MET A 1 3.17 -14.74 -9.58
N MET A 2 2.80 -13.52 -10.00
CA MET A 2 2.30 -12.45 -9.13
C MET A 2 0.97 -12.77 -8.41
N MET A 3 0.06 -13.53 -9.04
CA MET A 3 -1.19 -13.90 -8.37
C MET A 3 -0.94 -14.74 -7.12
N ILE A 4 0.01 -15.68 -7.16
CA ILE A 4 0.32 -16.56 -6.02
C ILE A 4 1.03 -15.76 -4.92
N SER A 5 2.04 -14.95 -5.28
CA SER A 5 2.80 -14.17 -4.30
C SER A 5 1.93 -13.15 -3.57
N ASN A 6 1.07 -12.43 -4.31
CA ASN A 6 0.17 -11.44 -3.75
C ASN A 6 -0.98 -12.10 -2.99
N PHE A 7 -1.46 -13.28 -3.42
CA PHE A 7 -2.54 -13.98 -2.74
C PHE A 7 -2.17 -14.41 -1.32
N ILE A 8 -0.99 -15.03 -1.14
CA ILE A 8 -0.55 -15.47 0.20
C ILE A 8 -0.32 -14.26 1.10
N LEU A 9 0.40 -13.24 0.64
CA LEU A 9 0.67 -12.06 1.47
C LEU A 9 -0.61 -11.28 1.82
N LYS A 10 -1.62 -11.28 0.94
CA LYS A 10 -2.94 -10.67 1.21
C LYS A 10 -3.87 -11.53 2.07
N SER A 11 -3.49 -12.76 2.43
CA SER A 11 -4.31 -13.58 3.34
C SER A 11 -4.04 -13.24 4.81
N ARG A 12 -2.94 -12.55 5.10
CA ARG A 12 -2.50 -12.17 6.46
C ARG A 12 -3.50 -11.29 7.21
N ASN A 13 -3.53 -11.44 8.53
CA ASN A 13 -4.01 -10.45 9.50
C ASN A 13 -5.40 -9.84 9.21
N GLY A 14 -6.31 -10.62 8.62
CA GLY A 14 -7.59 -10.11 8.14
C GLY A 14 -7.36 -8.90 7.23
N TYR A 15 -6.71 -9.11 6.10
CA TYR A 15 -6.22 -8.04 5.23
C TYR A 15 -7.25 -6.94 4.92
N ASN A 16 -8.52 -7.30 4.73
CA ASN A 16 -9.63 -6.37 4.46
C ASN A 16 -10.30 -5.81 5.72
N ASN A 17 -9.82 -6.18 6.90
CA ASN A 17 -10.26 -5.67 8.19
C ASN A 17 -9.42 -4.46 8.58
N ASP A 18 -9.99 -3.64 9.47
CA ASP A 18 -9.43 -2.39 9.99
C ASP A 18 -9.30 -1.26 8.94
N TYR A 19 -9.03 -0.07 9.46
CA TYR A 19 -8.71 1.10 8.65
C TYR A 19 -7.21 1.15 8.36
N ILE A 20 -6.85 1.72 7.22
CA ILE A 20 -5.47 1.93 6.82
C ILE A 20 -5.12 3.38 7.08
N CYS A 21 -4.08 3.63 7.87
CA CYS A 21 -3.75 4.96 8.40
C CYS A 21 -2.35 5.40 7.98
N LYS A 22 -2.23 6.63 7.51
CA LYS A 22 -0.94 7.31 7.31
C LYS A 22 -0.74 8.32 8.42
N TYR A 23 0.32 8.12 9.20
CA TYR A 23 0.83 9.10 10.16
C TYR A 23 1.81 10.03 9.45
N MET A 24 1.65 11.34 9.65
CA MET A 24 2.46 12.35 9.00
C MET A 24 2.77 13.51 9.95
N PRO A 25 3.97 14.11 9.86
CA PRO A 25 4.25 15.38 10.52
C PRO A 25 3.37 16.51 9.97
N ILE A 26 3.13 17.55 10.77
CA ILE A 26 2.32 18.72 10.41
C ILE A 26 2.79 19.34 9.08
N GLU A 27 4.09 19.53 8.91
CA GLU A 27 4.64 20.17 7.70
C GLU A 27 4.43 19.32 6.43
N VAL A 28 4.45 17.99 6.57
CA VAL A 28 4.14 17.06 5.47
C VAL A 28 2.65 17.11 5.14
N ALA A 29 1.77 17.11 6.13
CA ALA A 29 0.33 17.25 5.93
C ALA A 29 -0.06 18.58 5.26
N LYS A 30 0.71 19.65 5.53
CA LYS A 30 0.56 20.96 4.89
C LYS A 30 1.02 20.93 3.44
N SER A 31 2.22 20.39 3.17
CA SER A 31 2.79 20.36 1.82
C SER A 31 2.06 19.39 0.89
N SER A 32 1.59 18.26 1.41
CA SER A 32 0.89 17.20 0.64
C SER A 32 -0.38 17.70 -0.04
N ILE A 33 -1.03 18.71 0.53
CA ILE A 33 -2.25 19.32 -0.01
C ILE A 33 -1.95 20.34 -1.11
N SER A 34 -0.76 20.95 -1.09
CA SER A 34 -0.35 21.89 -2.13
C SER A 34 0.29 21.19 -3.32
N ASN A 35 1.15 20.21 -3.05
CA ASN A 35 1.88 19.50 -4.10
C ASN A 35 1.11 18.30 -4.66
N HIS A 36 0.10 17.77 -3.95
CA HIS A 36 -0.61 16.54 -4.30
C HIS A 36 0.33 15.37 -4.55
N GLN A 37 1.38 15.21 -3.77
CA GLN A 37 2.36 14.13 -3.96
C GLN A 37 2.43 13.23 -2.73
N ILE A 38 2.66 11.94 -2.98
CA ILE A 38 3.20 11.01 -1.99
C ILE A 38 4.66 10.76 -2.29
N TRP A 39 5.49 10.87 -1.26
CA TRP A 39 6.93 10.69 -1.37
C TRP A 39 7.30 9.36 -0.70
N MET A 40 7.96 8.50 -1.46
CA MET A 40 8.34 7.15 -1.06
C MET A 40 9.84 7.04 -1.10
N LYS A 41 10.44 6.72 0.04
CA LYS A 41 11.87 6.56 0.14
C LYS A 41 12.31 5.30 -0.58
N LYS A 42 13.54 5.32 -1.07
CA LYS A 42 14.27 4.09 -1.38
C LYS A 42 14.40 3.25 -0.11
N THR A 43 14.38 1.93 -0.29
CA THR A 43 14.34 0.94 0.80
C THR A 43 15.48 1.06 1.82
N GLU A 44 16.67 1.42 1.37
CA GLU A 44 17.88 1.60 2.15
C GLU A 44 17.85 2.84 3.05
N LEU A 45 16.87 3.73 2.85
CA LEU A 45 16.65 4.95 3.64
C LEU A 45 15.43 4.84 4.57
N LEU A 46 14.85 3.65 4.68
CA LEU A 46 13.81 3.34 5.65
C LEU A 46 14.40 3.26 7.07
N ASN A 47 13.53 3.32 8.07
CA ASN A 47 13.93 3.46 9.48
C ASN A 47 14.51 2.18 10.09
N ASP A 48 14.32 1.02 9.45
CA ASP A 48 14.82 -0.25 9.96
C ASP A 48 16.15 -0.62 9.31
N GLU A 49 17.23 -0.63 10.09
CA GLU A 49 18.57 -1.03 9.61
C GLU A 49 18.63 -2.49 9.14
N ARG A 50 17.60 -3.29 9.46
CA ARG A 50 17.44 -4.68 9.02
C ARG A 50 16.42 -4.88 7.90
N GLU A 51 16.03 -3.80 7.20
CA GLU A 51 15.27 -3.94 5.95
C GLU A 51 15.96 -4.92 5.00
N LYS A 52 15.15 -5.79 4.38
CA LYS A 52 15.57 -6.88 3.46
C LYS A 52 16.40 -8.01 4.07
N LYS A 53 16.77 -7.97 5.36
CA LYS A 53 17.67 -8.98 5.96
C LYS A 53 16.95 -10.18 6.56
N VAL A 54 15.75 -9.98 7.10
CA VAL A 54 15.04 -11.03 7.86
C VAL A 54 14.79 -12.28 7.02
N ILE A 55 14.25 -12.13 5.80
CA ILE A 55 13.96 -13.28 4.94
C ILE A 55 15.24 -14.04 4.55
N PRO A 56 16.31 -13.42 4.02
CA PRO A 56 17.56 -14.12 3.71
C PRO A 56 18.16 -14.87 4.91
N GLU A 57 18.14 -14.27 6.09
CA GLU A 57 18.66 -14.88 7.32
C GLU A 57 17.90 -16.17 7.67
N LEU A 58 16.60 -16.30 7.33
CA LEU A 58 15.86 -17.56 7.53
C LEU A 58 16.39 -18.72 6.68
N PHE A 59 17.11 -18.44 5.60
CA PHE A 59 17.70 -19.46 4.73
C PHE A 59 19.16 -19.79 5.11
N GLU A 60 19.74 -19.12 6.11
CA GLU A 60 21.03 -19.50 6.68
C GLU A 60 20.94 -20.82 7.47
N ASP A 61 19.83 -21.04 8.17
CA ASP A 61 19.46 -22.31 8.78
C ASP A 61 18.33 -22.97 7.97
N MET A 62 18.68 -23.99 7.18
CA MET A 62 17.73 -24.72 6.36
C MET A 62 17.05 -25.90 7.09
N SER A 63 17.28 -26.11 8.39
CA SER A 63 16.75 -27.26 9.15
C SER A 63 15.23 -27.34 9.18
N TRP A 64 14.54 -26.20 9.01
CA TRP A 64 13.08 -26.11 8.97
C TRP A 64 12.51 -26.31 7.57
N ILE A 65 13.33 -26.41 6.52
CA ILE A 65 12.89 -26.52 5.11
C ILE A 65 12.74 -27.99 4.73
N HIS A 66 11.60 -28.36 4.13
CA HIS A 66 11.22 -29.76 3.89
C HIS A 66 11.44 -30.21 2.44
N TYR A 67 12.04 -29.36 1.60
CA TYR A 67 12.16 -29.57 0.16
C TYR A 67 13.61 -29.47 -0.31
N ASP A 68 14.15 -30.56 -0.85
CA ASP A 68 15.56 -30.66 -1.27
C ASP A 68 15.95 -29.73 -2.43
N TRP A 69 14.97 -29.28 -3.22
CA TRP A 69 15.20 -28.36 -4.33
C TRP A 69 15.47 -26.92 -3.87
N ILE A 70 15.23 -26.61 -2.59
CA ILE A 70 15.46 -25.30 -1.99
C ILE A 70 16.87 -25.24 -1.42
N LYS A 71 17.79 -24.71 -2.22
CA LYS A 71 19.20 -24.53 -1.85
C LYS A 71 19.85 -23.40 -2.64
N ASP A 72 20.83 -22.75 -2.01
CA ASP A 72 21.62 -21.68 -2.62
C ASP A 72 20.75 -20.58 -3.25
N ILE A 73 19.71 -20.15 -2.54
CA ILE A 73 18.75 -19.15 -3.01
C ILE A 73 19.45 -17.79 -3.16
N ASP A 74 19.38 -17.21 -4.35
CA ASP A 74 19.91 -15.87 -4.59
C ASP A 74 18.84 -14.81 -4.27
N PHE A 75 19.19 -13.94 -3.32
CA PHE A 75 18.39 -12.80 -2.87
C PHE A 75 18.84 -11.47 -3.47
N SER A 76 19.79 -11.49 -4.42
CA SER A 76 20.24 -10.28 -5.10
C SER A 76 19.05 -9.52 -5.69
N GLU A 77 19.09 -8.19 -5.53
CA GLU A 77 18.02 -7.34 -6.01
C GLU A 77 18.05 -7.27 -7.52
N THR A 78 16.93 -7.61 -8.13
CA THR A 78 16.76 -7.56 -9.59
C THR A 78 15.84 -6.43 -10.04
N ARG A 79 15.33 -5.62 -9.08
CA ARG A 79 14.35 -4.55 -9.31
C ARG A 79 14.58 -3.39 -8.36
N ASN A 80 14.17 -2.19 -8.77
CA ASN A 80 14.15 -1.01 -7.93
C ASN A 80 12.84 -0.94 -7.12
N TYR A 81 12.96 -0.87 -5.79
CA TYR A 81 11.84 -0.90 -4.86
C TYR A 81 11.61 0.47 -4.21
N TYR A 82 10.37 0.91 -4.20
CA TYR A 82 9.94 2.07 -3.41
C TYR A 82 8.79 1.67 -2.51
N VAL A 83 8.84 2.10 -1.25
CA VAL A 83 7.88 1.66 -0.24
C VAL A 83 7.13 2.85 0.33
N SER A 84 5.80 2.73 0.39
CA SER A 84 4.97 3.55 1.25
C SER A 84 4.42 2.72 2.40
N CYS A 85 4.74 3.14 3.62
CA CYS A 85 4.33 2.47 4.85
C CYS A 85 3.05 3.12 5.40
N PHE A 86 2.05 2.32 5.73
CA PHE A 86 0.83 2.71 6.45
C PHE A 86 0.69 1.82 7.69
N SER A 87 -0.26 2.13 8.56
CA SER A 87 -0.52 1.39 9.79
C SER A 87 -1.99 1.02 9.90
N LYS A 88 -2.29 -0.16 10.45
CA LYS A 88 -3.65 -0.53 10.87
C LYS A 88 -4.04 0.01 12.25
N SER A 89 -3.14 0.73 12.92
CA SER A 89 -3.40 1.33 14.23
C SER A 89 -4.04 2.72 14.08
N ILE A 90 -5.12 2.97 14.81
CA ILE A 90 -5.73 4.30 14.95
C ILE A 90 -5.31 4.92 16.28
N ASN A 91 -4.90 6.18 16.25
CA ASN A 91 -4.60 6.99 17.44
C ASN A 91 -3.61 6.34 18.43
N ASN A 92 -2.64 5.61 17.89
CA ASN A 92 -1.53 5.03 18.63
C ASN A 92 -0.44 6.08 18.92
N SER A 93 -0.05 6.22 20.19
CA SER A 93 0.93 7.21 20.63
C SER A 93 2.34 6.96 20.09
N HIS A 94 2.79 5.70 20.08
CA HIS A 94 4.08 5.33 19.50
C HIS A 94 4.18 5.74 18.03
N MET A 95 3.09 5.55 17.27
CA MET A 95 3.03 6.01 15.87
C MET A 95 3.03 7.54 15.75
N GLN A 96 2.34 8.26 16.63
CA GLN A 96 2.33 9.73 16.62
C GLN A 96 3.70 10.32 16.94
N ASP A 97 4.38 9.76 17.94
CA ASP A 97 5.69 10.22 18.38
C ASP A 97 6.77 9.95 17.33
N GLY A 98 6.71 8.78 16.67
CA GLY A 98 7.70 8.37 15.67
C GLY A 98 7.46 8.89 14.26
N TYR A 99 6.19 9.03 13.85
CA TYR A 99 5.82 9.29 12.45
C TYR A 99 4.99 10.55 12.23
N GLY A 100 4.51 11.17 13.31
CA GLY A 100 3.83 12.46 13.29
C GLY A 100 2.36 12.41 13.69
N GLU A 101 1.86 13.55 14.15
CA GLU A 101 0.56 13.67 14.81
C GLU A 101 -0.66 13.76 13.87
N CYS A 102 -0.45 14.03 12.58
CA CYS A 102 -1.54 14.10 11.61
C CYS A 102 -1.82 12.70 11.05
N LEU A 103 -3.00 12.16 11.34
CA LEU A 103 -3.42 10.84 10.87
C LEU A 103 -4.45 10.99 9.76
N TYR A 104 -4.20 10.34 8.62
CA TYR A 104 -5.10 10.23 7.47
C TYR A 104 -5.56 8.79 7.34
N GLY A 105 -6.86 8.55 7.40
CA GLY A 105 -7.45 7.23 7.44
C GLY A 105 -8.23 6.87 6.18
N TYR A 106 -8.17 5.60 5.81
CA TYR A 106 -8.83 5.02 4.64
C TYR A 106 -9.58 3.76 5.04
N LYS A 107 -10.83 3.61 4.56
CA LYS A 107 -11.70 2.46 4.85
C LYS A 107 -11.39 1.25 3.99
N ASN A 108 -10.77 1.47 2.83
CA ASN A 108 -10.47 0.43 1.87
C ASN A 108 -9.10 0.65 1.23
N ASP A 109 -8.67 -0.37 0.51
CA ASP A 109 -7.33 -0.43 -0.04
C ASP A 109 -7.19 0.23 -1.42
N ARG A 110 -7.98 1.28 -1.69
CA ARG A 110 -7.85 2.08 -2.93
C ARG A 110 -6.51 2.77 -3.07
N ILE A 111 -5.67 2.74 -2.04
CA ILE A 111 -4.33 3.30 -2.00
C ILE A 111 -3.48 2.70 -3.12
N VAL A 112 -3.62 1.40 -3.40
CA VAL A 112 -2.94 0.69 -4.50
C VAL A 112 -3.09 1.45 -5.83
N ASP A 113 -4.31 1.83 -6.17
CA ASP A 113 -4.62 2.50 -7.44
C ASP A 113 -4.19 3.97 -7.44
N LEU A 114 -4.20 4.60 -6.26
CA LEU A 114 -3.92 6.03 -6.11
C LEU A 114 -2.44 6.37 -6.06
N ILE A 115 -1.56 5.40 -5.80
CA ILE A 115 -0.12 5.64 -5.70
C ILE A 115 0.68 4.99 -6.82
N GLY A 116 0.05 4.17 -7.67
CA GLY A 116 0.70 3.54 -8.81
C GLY A 116 1.07 4.57 -9.88
N PRO A 117 2.37 4.78 -10.20
CA PRO A 117 2.79 5.69 -11.26
C PRO A 117 2.15 5.38 -12.61
N ILE A 118 1.88 6.40 -13.41
CA ILE A 118 1.40 6.19 -14.79
C ILE A 118 2.62 6.04 -15.69
N GLY A 119 2.88 4.81 -16.14
CA GLY A 119 3.95 4.53 -17.09
C GLY A 119 3.47 4.66 -18.54
N LEU A 120 4.39 4.95 -19.46
CA LEU A 120 4.15 4.93 -20.90
C LEU A 120 4.93 3.78 -21.53
N TYR A 121 4.22 2.84 -22.15
CA TYR A 121 4.84 1.80 -22.96
C TYR A 121 4.86 2.22 -24.43
N THR A 122 6.01 2.06 -25.08
CA THR A 122 6.15 2.30 -26.52
C THR A 122 5.89 0.98 -27.26
N LEU A 123 4.78 0.93 -27.99
CA LEU A 123 4.47 -0.13 -28.93
C LEU A 123 5.14 0.17 -30.26
N THR A 124 5.82 -0.83 -30.82
CA THR A 124 6.38 -0.77 -32.17
C THR A 124 5.51 -1.57 -33.13
N LYS A 125 5.22 -0.99 -34.28
CA LYS A 125 4.46 -1.63 -35.36
C LYS A 125 5.18 -2.89 -35.83
N LYS A 126 4.44 -3.98 -35.99
CA LYS A 126 4.95 -5.20 -36.65
C LYS A 126 4.94 -5.02 -38.16
N ALA A 127 5.84 -5.70 -38.86
CA ALA A 127 6.00 -5.56 -40.31
C ALA A 127 4.74 -5.90 -41.12
N ASP A 128 3.85 -6.73 -40.57
CA ASP A 128 2.60 -7.20 -41.16
C ASP A 128 1.35 -6.43 -40.67
N ALA A 129 1.53 -5.39 -39.86
CA ALA A 129 0.43 -4.57 -39.36
C ALA A 129 -0.07 -3.58 -40.44
N ASP A 130 -1.33 -3.15 -40.30
CA ASP A 130 -2.01 -2.20 -41.18
C ASP A 130 -1.12 -0.99 -41.53
N ALA A 131 -1.01 -0.68 -42.83
CA ALA A 131 -0.19 0.40 -43.36
C ALA A 131 -0.52 1.76 -42.73
N ASP A 132 -1.77 1.99 -42.35
CA ASP A 132 -2.25 3.26 -41.80
C ASP A 132 -1.89 3.47 -40.31
N LEU A 133 -1.41 2.44 -39.62
CA LEU A 133 -0.95 2.57 -38.24
C LEU A 133 0.42 3.26 -38.17
N PRO A 134 0.65 4.12 -37.16
CA PRO A 134 1.95 4.74 -36.94
C PRO A 134 3.00 3.68 -36.56
N ASP A 135 4.26 3.92 -36.92
CA ASP A 135 5.38 3.01 -36.62
C ASP A 135 5.61 2.81 -35.12
N THR A 136 5.29 3.83 -34.32
CA THR A 136 5.31 3.75 -32.86
C THR A 136 4.07 4.38 -32.26
N MET A 137 3.62 3.85 -31.12
CA MET A 137 2.51 4.39 -30.35
C MET A 137 2.82 4.26 -28.87
N LYS A 138 2.68 5.36 -28.11
CA LYS A 138 2.73 5.31 -26.64
C LYS A 138 1.37 4.93 -26.08
N ARG A 139 1.33 4.02 -25.10
CA ARG A 139 0.12 3.68 -24.34
C ARG A 139 0.36 3.83 -22.84
N PRO A 140 -0.56 4.49 -22.11
CA PRO A 140 -0.45 4.57 -20.66
C PRO A 140 -0.82 3.24 -20.01
N TYR A 141 -0.16 2.94 -18.90
CA TYR A 141 -0.51 1.87 -17.99
C TYR A 141 -0.29 2.35 -16.54
N ILE A 142 -0.97 1.71 -15.59
CA ILE A 142 -0.75 1.95 -14.16
C ILE A 142 0.31 0.97 -13.69
N ALA A 143 1.39 1.50 -13.12
CA ALA A 143 2.49 0.70 -12.60
C ALA A 143 2.03 -0.16 -11.44
N GLN A 144 2.72 -1.29 -11.30
CA GLN A 144 2.36 -2.32 -10.35
C GLN A 144 2.66 -1.87 -8.91
N VAL A 145 1.66 -2.05 -8.04
CA VAL A 145 1.81 -1.88 -6.60
C VAL A 145 1.45 -3.20 -5.90
N ILE A 146 2.41 -3.79 -5.18
CA ILE A 146 2.17 -4.95 -4.32
C ILE A 146 1.89 -4.45 -2.91
N THR A 147 0.96 -5.09 -2.22
CA THR A 147 0.57 -4.65 -0.89
C THR A 147 0.29 -5.81 0.04
N PHE A 148 0.73 -5.66 1.29
CA PHE A 148 0.66 -6.70 2.30
C PHE A 148 0.82 -6.12 3.71
N ASP A 149 0.29 -6.85 4.69
CA ASP A 149 0.59 -6.58 6.10
C ASP A 149 1.97 -7.20 6.43
N VAL A 150 2.80 -6.41 7.11
CA VAL A 150 4.10 -6.87 7.59
C VAL A 150 3.89 -7.90 8.71
N LEU A 151 4.64 -8.99 8.62
CA LEU A 151 4.67 -10.02 9.62
C LEU A 151 5.82 -9.77 10.59
N TYR A 152 5.61 -10.07 11.87
CA TYR A 152 6.57 -9.80 12.95
C TYR A 152 6.94 -11.06 13.75
N ASP A 153 6.52 -12.22 13.25
CA ASP A 153 6.73 -13.54 13.86
C ASP A 153 7.49 -14.42 12.86
N ILE A 154 8.64 -14.95 13.30
CA ILE A 154 9.53 -15.74 12.46
C ILE A 154 8.96 -17.13 12.18
N GLU A 155 8.28 -17.74 13.16
CA GLU A 155 7.73 -19.09 12.98
C GLU A 155 6.50 -19.07 12.08
N GLU A 156 5.69 -18.00 12.16
CA GLU A 156 4.64 -17.75 11.18
C GLU A 156 5.22 -17.52 9.78
N ALA A 157 6.32 -16.77 9.65
CA ALA A 157 6.98 -16.55 8.36
C ALA A 157 7.51 -17.85 7.74
N LYS A 158 8.14 -18.72 8.54
CA LYS A 158 8.56 -20.05 8.11
C LYS A 158 7.38 -20.90 7.65
N THR A 159 6.26 -20.85 8.37
CA THR A 159 5.04 -21.58 8.00
C THR A 159 4.48 -21.09 6.66
N GLU A 160 4.43 -19.78 6.42
CA GLU A 160 4.00 -19.22 5.13
C GLU A 160 4.94 -19.58 3.99
N LEU A 161 6.26 -19.56 4.23
CA LEU A 161 7.25 -20.00 3.25
C LEU A 161 7.10 -21.48 2.93
N GLN A 162 6.87 -22.33 3.92
CA GLN A 162 6.58 -23.76 3.70
C GLN A 162 5.33 -23.97 2.83
N TYR A 163 4.28 -23.18 3.07
CA TYR A 163 3.10 -23.21 2.23
C TYR A 163 3.44 -22.80 0.79
N LEU A 164 4.19 -21.71 0.58
CA LEU A 164 4.66 -21.31 -0.74
C LEU A 164 5.46 -22.43 -1.43
N PHE A 165 6.39 -23.07 -0.71
CA PHE A 165 7.19 -24.17 -1.23
C PHE A 165 6.31 -25.33 -1.69
N SER A 166 5.30 -25.71 -0.89
CA SER A 166 4.34 -26.75 -1.27
C SER A 166 3.56 -26.40 -2.54
N VAL A 167 3.22 -25.13 -2.72
CA VAL A 167 2.54 -24.65 -3.94
C VAL A 167 3.45 -24.76 -5.16
N ILE A 168 4.72 -24.37 -5.03
CA ILE A 168 5.70 -24.48 -6.12
C ILE A 168 5.97 -25.95 -6.45
N ASP A 169 6.03 -26.81 -5.44
CA ASP A 169 6.36 -28.22 -5.61
C ASP A 169 5.32 -28.98 -6.42
N MET A 170 4.06 -28.55 -6.37
CA MET A 170 2.96 -29.09 -7.18
C MET A 170 3.09 -28.85 -8.69
N PHE A 171 3.94 -27.92 -9.13
CA PHE A 171 4.17 -27.68 -10.56
C PHE A 171 5.14 -28.71 -11.13
N ASP A 172 4.81 -29.22 -12.33
CA ASP A 172 5.69 -30.09 -13.12
C ASP A 172 6.85 -29.29 -13.73
N LEU A 173 7.82 -28.96 -12.88
CA LEU A 173 9.00 -28.17 -13.19
C LEU A 173 10.24 -28.91 -12.64
N SER A 174 11.37 -28.77 -13.34
CA SER A 174 12.66 -29.21 -12.80
C SER A 174 13.01 -28.43 -11.52
N ASP A 175 13.81 -29.03 -10.64
CA ASP A 175 14.27 -28.38 -9.40
C ASP A 175 14.91 -27.02 -9.64
N ASN A 176 15.69 -26.88 -10.73
CA ASN A 176 16.29 -25.61 -11.11
C ASN A 176 15.22 -24.56 -11.47
N ASN A 177 14.18 -24.96 -12.20
CA ASN A 177 13.09 -24.05 -12.55
C ASN A 177 12.23 -23.70 -11.33
N LYS A 178 11.99 -24.65 -10.41
CA LYS A 178 11.33 -24.37 -9.11
C LYS A 178 12.11 -23.35 -8.29
N LYS A 179 13.43 -23.51 -8.20
CA LYS A 179 14.34 -22.57 -7.54
C LYS A 179 14.28 -21.18 -8.17
N MET A 180 14.40 -21.07 -9.49
CA MET A 180 14.30 -19.77 -10.19
C MET A 180 12.95 -19.10 -9.92
N PHE A 181 11.87 -19.87 -10.01
CA PHE A 181 10.52 -19.38 -9.73
C PHE A 181 10.35 -18.88 -8.29
N LEU A 182 10.91 -19.61 -7.31
CA LEU A 182 10.94 -19.19 -5.91
C LEU A 182 11.72 -17.87 -5.74
N GLN A 183 12.91 -17.76 -6.32
CA GLN A 183 13.72 -16.53 -6.25
C GLN A 183 12.96 -15.32 -6.77
N GLU A 184 12.27 -15.46 -7.90
CA GLU A 184 11.46 -14.37 -8.47
C GLU A 184 10.27 -13.98 -7.59
N ILE A 185 9.67 -14.94 -6.86
CA ILE A 185 8.61 -14.67 -5.88
C ILE A 185 9.18 -13.95 -4.65
N LEU A 186 10.34 -14.39 -4.14
CA LEU A 186 10.95 -13.85 -2.94
C LEU A 186 11.34 -12.36 -3.07
N GLN A 187 11.60 -11.89 -4.29
CA GLN A 187 11.76 -10.45 -4.58
C GLN A 187 10.55 -9.62 -4.11
N TYR A 188 9.33 -10.17 -4.13
CA TYR A 188 8.13 -9.49 -3.63
C TYR A 188 7.93 -9.63 -2.11
N TRP A 189 8.63 -10.58 -1.47
CA TRP A 189 8.46 -10.96 -0.07
C TRP A 189 9.57 -10.45 0.83
N ILE A 190 10.70 -10.00 0.27
CA ILE A 190 11.90 -9.58 0.98
C ILE A 190 11.64 -8.49 2.04
N LEU A 191 10.60 -7.67 1.82
CA LEU A 191 10.16 -6.59 2.70
C LEU A 191 8.94 -6.95 3.56
N SER A 192 8.51 -8.21 3.55
CA SER A 192 7.24 -8.65 4.15
C SER A 192 7.32 -9.08 5.60
N VAL A 193 8.54 -9.18 6.15
CA VAL A 193 8.80 -9.59 7.54
C VAL A 193 9.76 -8.59 8.19
N LYS A 194 9.46 -8.21 9.43
CA LYS A 194 10.28 -7.32 10.27
C LYS A 194 10.49 -7.94 11.65
N ASP A 195 11.46 -7.40 12.39
CA ASP A 195 11.67 -7.77 13.79
C ASP A 195 10.46 -7.45 14.68
N SER A 196 10.25 -8.30 15.69
CA SER A 196 9.14 -8.18 16.65
C SER A 196 9.10 -6.86 17.41
N LYS A 197 10.24 -6.16 17.55
CA LYS A 197 10.32 -4.82 18.15
C LYS A 197 9.44 -3.80 17.41
N TRP A 198 9.20 -3.99 16.12
CA TRP A 198 8.37 -3.11 15.27
C TRP A 198 6.89 -3.49 15.26
N LYS A 199 6.48 -4.55 15.98
CA LYS A 199 5.11 -5.08 15.96
C LYS A 199 4.04 -4.03 16.30
N ALA A 200 4.38 -3.02 17.12
CA ALA A 200 3.49 -1.92 17.48
C ALA A 200 3.02 -1.10 16.25
N GLU A 201 3.79 -1.11 15.16
CA GLU A 201 3.47 -0.37 13.94
C GLU A 201 2.26 -0.95 13.20
N ARG A 202 2.01 -2.26 13.31
CA ARG A 202 0.96 -2.98 12.56
C ARG A 202 0.95 -2.53 11.09
N GLU A 203 2.12 -2.61 10.45
CA GLU A 203 2.41 -1.95 9.19
C GLU A 203 1.72 -2.63 8.00
N ARG A 204 1.12 -1.83 7.13
CA ARG A 204 0.67 -2.17 5.78
C ARG A 204 1.62 -1.53 4.79
N ARG A 205 2.30 -2.32 3.97
CA ARG A 205 3.22 -1.83 2.93
C ARG A 205 2.55 -1.75 1.58
N TYR A 206 2.98 -0.75 0.82
CA TYR A 206 2.75 -0.65 -0.62
C TYR A 206 4.09 -0.53 -1.30
N VAL A 207 4.46 -1.57 -2.03
CA VAL A 207 5.74 -1.69 -2.72
C VAL A 207 5.51 -1.45 -4.20
N ILE A 208 6.16 -0.41 -4.72
CA ILE A 208 6.07 0.01 -6.11
C ILE A 208 7.29 -0.50 -6.87
N PHE A 209 7.02 -1.04 -8.05
CA PHE A 209 8.01 -1.53 -8.99
C PHE A 209 8.10 -0.59 -10.18
N LEU A 210 9.28 0.00 -10.37
CA LEU A 210 9.61 0.75 -11.58
C LEU A 210 10.52 -0.09 -12.46
N TYR A 211 10.36 0.06 -13.76
CA TYR A 211 11.17 -0.57 -14.79
C TYR A 211 11.99 0.51 -15.47
N ASP A 212 13.31 0.35 -15.52
CA ASP A 212 14.24 1.41 -15.92
C ASP A 212 14.04 1.88 -17.38
N ASP A 213 13.51 1.01 -18.25
CA ASP A 213 13.26 1.31 -19.67
C ASP A 213 11.94 2.06 -19.95
N TYR A 214 11.22 2.48 -18.90
CA TYR A 214 9.91 3.09 -19.03
C TYR A 214 9.91 4.56 -18.59
N GLU A 215 9.16 5.37 -19.35
CA GLU A 215 8.85 6.74 -18.97
C GLU A 215 7.66 6.73 -18.00
N TYR A 216 7.77 7.48 -16.89
CA TYR A 216 6.69 7.65 -15.91
C TYR A 216 6.25 9.11 -15.86
N ILE A 217 4.98 9.36 -16.16
CA ILE A 217 4.42 10.72 -16.09
C ILE A 217 3.90 11.02 -14.68
N GLU A 218 3.80 12.31 -14.37
CA GLU A 218 3.37 12.81 -13.04
C GLU A 218 4.17 12.21 -11.86
N THR A 219 5.40 11.81 -12.15
CA THR A 219 6.33 11.15 -11.25
C THR A 219 7.65 11.89 -11.29
N GLU A 220 8.23 12.14 -10.12
CA GLU A 220 9.59 12.68 -10.00
C GLU A 220 10.43 11.66 -9.24
N LEU A 221 11.58 11.31 -9.81
CA LEU A 221 12.57 10.47 -9.16
C LEU A 221 13.80 11.30 -8.83
N ASP A 222 14.19 11.32 -7.56
CA ASP A 222 15.45 11.90 -7.11
C ASP A 222 16.30 10.86 -6.35
N ASP A 223 17.45 11.27 -5.84
CA ASP A 223 18.40 10.38 -5.16
C ASP A 223 17.80 9.70 -3.93
N THR A 224 16.74 10.26 -3.34
CA THR A 224 16.15 9.84 -2.06
C THR A 224 14.73 9.30 -2.23
N PHE A 225 13.92 9.93 -3.08
CA PHE A 225 12.48 9.73 -3.14
C PHE A 225 12.00 9.43 -4.56
N LEU A 226 11.05 8.50 -4.62
CA LEU A 226 10.02 8.46 -5.66
C LEU A 226 8.85 9.33 -5.21
N LYS A 227 8.52 10.37 -5.98
CA LYS A 227 7.38 11.25 -5.72
C LYS A 227 6.31 10.99 -6.79
N VAL A 228 5.10 10.67 -6.36
CA VAL A 228 3.99 10.35 -7.27
C VAL A 228 2.84 11.31 -7.00
N LYS A 229 2.32 11.94 -8.05
CA LYS A 229 1.10 12.74 -7.93
C LYS A 229 -0.08 11.84 -7.55
N THR A 230 -0.87 12.29 -6.59
CA THR A 230 -1.97 11.50 -6.04
C THR A 230 -3.04 12.37 -5.40
N SER A 231 -4.29 11.91 -5.48
CA SER A 231 -5.43 12.49 -4.76
C SER A 231 -5.61 11.92 -3.35
N LEU A 232 -4.69 11.05 -2.91
CA LEU A 232 -4.80 10.32 -1.65
C LEU A 232 -4.97 11.22 -0.43
N PHE A 233 -4.25 12.35 -0.37
CA PHE A 233 -4.27 13.25 0.79
C PHE A 233 -5.38 14.29 0.75
N ILE A 234 -5.98 14.57 -0.42
CA ILE A 234 -7.09 15.52 -0.53
C ILE A 234 -8.45 14.88 -0.21
N THR A 235 -8.55 13.56 -0.31
CA THR A 235 -9.79 12.83 -0.05
C THR A 235 -9.59 11.63 0.90
N PRO A 236 -9.03 11.82 2.11
CA PRO A 236 -9.06 10.76 3.12
C PRO A 236 -10.49 10.47 3.56
N ASP A 237 -10.74 9.26 4.06
CA ASP A 237 -12.07 8.91 4.58
C ASP A 237 -12.28 9.46 6.00
N PHE A 238 -11.20 9.73 6.74
CA PHE A 238 -11.20 10.51 7.99
C PHE A 238 -9.82 11.09 8.28
N ILE A 239 -9.77 12.10 9.15
CA ILE A 239 -8.52 12.67 9.68
C ILE A 239 -8.56 12.79 11.21
N ILE A 240 -7.43 12.58 11.87
CA ILE A 240 -7.25 12.77 13.31
C ILE A 240 -6.01 13.63 13.56
N GLY A 241 -5.99 14.35 14.69
CA GLY A 241 -4.89 15.24 15.06
C GLY A 241 -5.10 16.68 14.60
N LYS A 242 -4.13 17.54 14.92
CA LYS A 242 -4.15 18.97 14.54
C LYS A 242 -3.68 19.12 13.10
N ASN A 243 -4.56 18.75 12.17
CA ASN A 243 -4.24 18.80 10.76
C ASN A 243 -4.34 20.24 10.21
N PRO A 244 -3.22 20.85 9.74
CA PRO A 244 -3.21 22.22 9.24
C PRO A 244 -4.05 22.39 7.96
N SER A 245 -4.28 21.29 7.24
CA SER A 245 -5.00 21.27 5.98
C SER A 245 -6.46 20.84 6.11
N LYS A 246 -6.97 20.72 7.34
CA LYS A 246 -8.35 20.27 7.61
C LYS A 246 -9.40 21.03 6.81
N TRP A 247 -9.25 22.34 6.67
CA TRP A 247 -10.23 23.17 5.93
C TRP A 247 -10.28 22.81 4.44
N GLU A 248 -9.11 22.65 3.80
CA GLU A 248 -9.04 22.28 2.38
C GLU A 248 -9.59 20.88 2.14
N ILE A 249 -9.22 19.92 3.00
CA ILE A 249 -9.76 18.55 2.95
C ILE A 249 -11.27 18.56 3.10
N MET A 250 -11.80 19.34 4.06
CA MET A 250 -13.25 19.48 4.25
C MET A 250 -13.94 20.03 2.99
N ARG A 251 -13.33 21.00 2.31
CA ARG A 251 -13.83 21.57 1.04
C ARG A 251 -13.84 20.54 -0.07
N GLN A 252 -12.74 19.80 -0.26
CA GLN A 252 -12.63 18.75 -1.28
C GLN A 252 -13.62 17.61 -1.03
N LEU A 253 -13.75 17.17 0.22
CA LEU A 253 -14.75 16.18 0.61
C LEU A 253 -16.17 16.71 0.37
N ALA A 254 -16.45 18.00 0.61
CA ALA A 254 -17.76 18.57 0.30
C ALA A 254 -18.08 18.54 -1.21
N ALA A 255 -17.11 18.87 -2.05
CA ALA A 255 -17.27 18.78 -3.50
C ALA A 255 -17.49 17.32 -3.96
N LYS A 256 -16.66 16.38 -3.48
CA LYS A 256 -16.82 14.94 -3.73
C LYS A 256 -18.22 14.46 -3.32
N ARG A 257 -18.69 14.86 -2.14
CA ARG A 257 -20.04 14.54 -1.66
C ARG A 257 -21.08 15.07 -2.60
N LYS A 258 -21.08 16.36 -2.95
CA LYS A 258 -22.07 16.95 -3.87
C LYS A 258 -22.14 16.21 -5.21
N ALA A 259 -21.01 15.70 -5.71
CA ALA A 259 -20.95 14.96 -6.96
C ALA A 259 -21.43 13.50 -6.87
N LEU A 260 -21.22 12.84 -5.72
CA LEU A 260 -21.51 11.41 -5.51
C LEU A 260 -22.78 11.16 -4.68
N PHE A 261 -23.43 12.22 -4.20
CA PHE A 261 -24.49 12.11 -3.22
C PHE A 261 -25.70 11.39 -3.80
N SER A 262 -25.91 10.18 -3.29
CA SER A 262 -26.99 9.29 -3.70
C SER A 262 -27.70 8.64 -2.51
N LYS A 263 -27.13 8.75 -1.30
CA LYS A 263 -27.62 8.10 -0.07
C LYS A 263 -27.30 8.94 1.16
N GLU A 264 -28.16 8.79 2.18
CA GLU A 264 -27.97 9.35 3.51
C GLU A 264 -26.71 8.79 4.19
N TYR A 265 -26.11 9.55 5.11
CA TYR A 265 -24.91 9.11 5.81
C TYR A 265 -24.71 9.79 7.16
N LEU A 266 -23.97 9.12 8.05
CA LEU A 266 -23.47 9.71 9.28
C LEU A 266 -22.21 10.52 8.98
N PHE A 267 -22.17 11.77 9.45
CA PHE A 267 -21.02 12.65 9.31
C PHE A 267 -20.47 13.06 10.67
N CYS A 268 -19.14 13.04 10.82
CA CYS A 268 -18.46 13.61 11.98
C CYS A 268 -17.73 14.91 11.61
N GLU A 269 -18.05 16.02 12.26
CA GLU A 269 -17.39 17.30 11.95
C GLU A 269 -15.96 17.38 12.51
N ASN A 270 -15.65 16.55 13.51
CA ASN A 270 -14.33 16.57 14.13
C ASN A 270 -13.30 15.84 13.28
N CYS A 271 -13.59 14.62 12.81
CA CYS A 271 -12.67 13.81 12.00
C CYS A 271 -13.03 13.75 10.51
N LEU A 272 -14.10 14.44 10.08
CA LEU A 272 -14.61 14.44 8.70
C LEU A 272 -15.09 13.08 8.18
N MET A 273 -15.16 12.07 9.05
CA MET A 273 -15.63 10.73 8.71
C MET A 273 -17.04 10.76 8.14
N GLN A 274 -17.24 9.94 7.11
CA GLN A 274 -18.53 9.70 6.47
C GLN A 274 -18.82 8.20 6.49
N ASP A 275 -20.02 7.84 6.95
CA ASP A 275 -20.49 6.47 6.98
C ASP A 275 -21.83 6.31 6.29
N HIS A 276 -21.78 5.67 5.11
CA HIS A 276 -22.95 5.38 4.29
C HIS A 276 -23.57 4.01 4.62
N ASP A 277 -22.89 3.19 5.41
CA ASP A 277 -23.29 1.82 5.73
C ASP A 277 -24.01 1.72 7.08
N VAL A 278 -24.10 2.82 7.83
CA VAL A 278 -24.88 2.87 9.08
C VAL A 278 -26.33 2.56 8.75
N ALA A 279 -26.77 1.35 9.11
CA ALA A 279 -28.17 0.96 9.04
C ALA A 279 -28.99 1.96 9.87
N ILE A 280 -29.95 2.62 9.21
CA ILE A 280 -30.72 3.74 9.73
C ILE A 280 -31.76 3.24 10.75
N HIS A 281 -31.31 2.75 11.89
CA HIS A 281 -32.19 2.40 13.00
C HIS A 281 -31.93 3.31 14.21
N GLU A 282 -30.67 3.65 14.50
CA GLU A 282 -30.34 4.61 15.53
C GLU A 282 -29.01 5.30 15.24
N LYS A 283 -28.98 6.63 15.33
CA LYS A 283 -27.73 7.41 15.22
C LYS A 283 -26.86 7.06 16.44
N PRO A 284 -25.58 6.69 16.26
CA PRO A 284 -24.71 6.40 17.41
C PRO A 284 -24.52 7.64 18.28
N GLU A 285 -24.24 7.46 19.57
CA GLU A 285 -23.99 8.59 20.48
C GLU A 285 -22.65 9.31 20.20
N LYS A 286 -21.68 8.57 19.66
CA LYS A 286 -20.32 9.03 19.41
C LYS A 286 -19.83 8.51 18.06
N CYS A 287 -18.92 9.27 17.45
CA CYS A 287 -18.21 8.85 16.26
C CYS A 287 -17.40 7.56 16.52
N PRO A 288 -17.56 6.50 15.71
CA PRO A 288 -16.81 5.25 15.88
C PRO A 288 -15.30 5.41 15.65
N ILE A 289 -14.87 6.48 14.97
CA ILE A 289 -13.46 6.75 14.67
C ILE A 289 -12.77 7.55 15.78
N CYS A 290 -13.33 8.71 16.14
CA CYS A 290 -12.66 9.66 17.03
C CYS A 290 -13.37 9.85 18.38
N GLY A 291 -14.46 9.13 18.65
CA GLY A 291 -15.22 9.23 19.90
C GLY A 291 -15.98 10.54 20.10
N SER A 292 -15.97 11.46 19.12
CA SER A 292 -16.65 12.76 19.23
C SER A 292 -18.17 12.62 19.22
N LYS A 293 -18.85 13.43 20.03
CA LYS A 293 -20.31 13.62 19.97
C LYS A 293 -20.75 14.59 18.86
N ASN A 294 -19.81 15.30 18.22
CA ASN A 294 -20.11 16.22 17.12
C ASN A 294 -20.30 15.45 15.80
N ILE A 295 -21.40 14.72 15.75
CA ILE A 295 -21.85 13.91 14.63
C ILE A 295 -23.26 14.31 14.24
N ARG A 296 -23.60 14.20 12.96
CA ARG A 296 -24.92 14.49 12.42
C ARG A 296 -25.28 13.52 11.30
N MET A 297 -26.56 13.22 11.17
CA MET A 297 -27.08 12.54 9.99
C MET A 297 -27.25 13.56 8.87
N ILE A 298 -26.81 13.21 7.67
CA ILE A 298 -27.05 13.97 6.46
C ILE A 298 -28.08 13.20 5.64
N TYR A 299 -29.24 13.80 5.47
CA TYR A 299 -30.36 13.23 4.75
C TYR A 299 -30.32 13.68 3.28
N HIS A 300 -30.88 12.86 2.40
CA HIS A 300 -31.05 13.23 1.01
C HIS A 300 -32.19 14.24 0.91
N GLU A 301 -31.87 15.49 0.54
CA GLU A 301 -32.91 16.44 0.15
C GLU A 301 -33.55 15.89 -1.13
N ASN A 302 -34.77 15.36 -1.03
CA ASN A 302 -35.58 15.06 -2.21
C ASN A 302 -35.75 16.38 -2.98
N ALA A 303 -35.14 16.47 -4.16
CA ALA A 303 -35.47 17.48 -5.14
C ALA A 303 -36.89 17.26 -5.67
#